data_AF-Q6DT02-F1
#
_entry.id   AF-Q6DT02-F1
#
_cell.length_a   1.000
_cell.length_b   1.000
_cell.length_c   1.000
_cell.angle_alpha   90.00
_cell.angle_beta   90.00
_cell.angle_gamma   90.00
#
_symmetry.space_group_name_H-M   'P 1'
#
loop_
_entity.id
_entity.type
_entity.pdbx_description
1 polymer ?
#
loop_
_entity_poly.entity_id
_entity_poly.type
_entity_poly.pdbx_seq_one_letter_code
_entity_poly.pdbx_strand_id
1 'polypeptide(L)'
;SITCGYNNLGIGREGVMSIDNMKKINEAYQILQTALKKGLSALKENNGTVDVTYSYTCSGEGNTNCDPSLLGITGNNSNGDGRNGGSVTKTQTIDGKTVSTTISSKVVDYNAQGNTSHVSYTEITNMLNGVPDNAQALLAQASTLINTINSACPWFSVANKSGGPQMNPTSGGLCVFKDEISAIQKMITDAQELVNQTSAINNNSQSNPVGESGKPFNPFTDASFAQGMLANASAQAKMLDLSHQVGQAINPENLSGT
;
A
#
# COMPACT_ATOMS: atom_id res chain seq x y z
N SER A 1 5.07 -17.22 5.60
CA SER A 1 4.12 -17.16 4.46
C SER A 1 2.70 -17.19 5.01
N ILE A 2 1.72 -16.76 4.20
CA ILE A 2 0.29 -16.99 4.46
C ILE A 2 -0.17 -18.07 3.46
N THR A 3 -0.88 -19.09 3.94
CA THR A 3 -1.36 -20.20 3.10
C THR A 3 -2.86 -20.05 2.84
N CYS A 4 -3.24 -19.88 1.57
CA CYS A 4 -4.63 -19.87 1.13
C CYS A 4 -5.02 -21.28 0.65
N GLY A 5 -5.35 -22.18 1.60
CA GLY A 5 -5.58 -23.61 1.32
C GLY A 5 -7.01 -24.12 1.54
N TYR A 6 -7.98 -23.23 1.74
CA TYR A 6 -9.38 -23.62 1.96
C TYR A 6 -10.07 -23.99 0.65
N ASN A 7 -10.54 -25.22 0.55
CA ASN A 7 -11.27 -25.75 -0.62
C ASN A 7 -12.76 -25.90 -0.30
N ASN A 8 -13.61 -25.82 -1.33
CA ASN A 8 -15.07 -26.04 -1.24
C ASN A 8 -15.81 -25.08 -0.27
N LEU A 9 -15.23 -23.92 0.03
CA LEU A 9 -15.87 -22.85 0.78
C LEU A 9 -16.22 -21.68 -0.15
N GLY A 10 -17.30 -20.96 0.18
CA GLY A 10 -17.71 -19.77 -0.55
C GLY A 10 -16.69 -18.64 -0.44
N ILE A 11 -16.36 -18.01 -1.57
CA ILE A 11 -15.57 -16.78 -1.63
C ILE A 11 -16.49 -15.58 -1.37
N GLY A 12 -16.08 -14.66 -0.50
CA GLY A 12 -16.79 -13.40 -0.29
C GLY A 12 -16.87 -12.96 1.17
N ARG A 13 -17.84 -12.08 1.44
CA ARG A 13 -18.07 -11.48 2.76
C ARG A 13 -18.37 -12.56 3.80
N GLU A 14 -17.64 -12.51 4.90
CA GLU A 14 -17.65 -13.50 5.98
C GLU A 14 -17.35 -14.93 5.48
N GLY A 15 -16.64 -15.05 4.35
CA GLY A 15 -16.17 -16.29 3.74
C GLY A 15 -14.69 -16.24 3.38
N VAL A 16 -14.25 -17.05 2.43
CA VAL A 16 -12.84 -17.09 2.02
C VAL A 16 -12.50 -15.85 1.19
N MET A 17 -11.35 -15.23 1.48
CA MET A 17 -10.80 -14.16 0.63
C MET A 17 -10.42 -14.72 -0.74
N SER A 18 -10.87 -14.07 -1.81
CA SER A 18 -10.44 -14.44 -3.16
C SER A 18 -8.92 -14.27 -3.33
N ILE A 19 -8.30 -15.11 -4.16
CA ILE A 19 -6.87 -14.98 -4.47
C ILE A 19 -6.57 -13.65 -5.16
N ASP A 20 -7.49 -13.11 -5.95
CA ASP A 20 -7.33 -11.78 -6.56
C ASP A 20 -7.26 -10.66 -5.51
N ASN A 21 -8.11 -10.70 -4.49
CA ASN A 21 -8.02 -9.73 -3.38
C ASN A 21 -6.76 -9.95 -2.55
N MET A 22 -6.33 -11.20 -2.35
CA MET A 22 -5.07 -11.50 -1.67
C MET A 22 -3.86 -10.97 -2.46
N LYS A 23 -3.86 -11.10 -3.80
CA LYS A 23 -2.81 -10.55 -4.66
C LYS A 23 -2.73 -9.02 -4.52
N LYS A 24 -3.86 -8.32 -4.52
CA LYS A 24 -3.93 -6.85 -4.28
C LYS A 24 -3.38 -6.45 -2.92
N ILE A 25 -3.81 -7.14 -1.86
CA ILE A 25 -3.33 -6.94 -0.48
C ILE A 25 -1.84 -7.18 -0.40
N ASN A 26 -1.36 -8.28 -0.97
CA ASN A 26 0.05 -8.65 -0.92
C ASN A 26 0.92 -7.65 -1.68
N GLU A 27 0.56 -7.22 -2.89
CA GLU A 27 1.35 -6.22 -3.63
C GLU A 27 1.48 -4.92 -2.82
N ALA A 28 0.37 -4.37 -2.31
CA ALA A 28 0.38 -3.17 -1.50
C ALA A 28 1.21 -3.35 -0.21
N TYR A 29 1.05 -4.49 0.48
CA TYR A 29 1.83 -4.82 1.67
C TYR A 29 3.34 -4.90 1.38
N GLN A 30 3.75 -5.57 0.30
CA GLN A 30 5.17 -5.72 -0.05
C GLN A 30 5.80 -4.36 -0.41
N ILE A 31 5.07 -3.50 -1.13
CA ILE A 31 5.53 -2.13 -1.43
C ILE A 31 5.74 -1.34 -0.13
N LEU A 32 4.73 -1.32 0.75
CA LEU A 32 4.79 -0.60 2.02
C LEU A 32 5.94 -1.09 2.90
N GLN A 33 6.06 -2.41 3.09
CA GLN A 33 7.11 -2.99 3.93
C GLN A 33 8.51 -2.72 3.36
N THR A 34 8.67 -2.76 2.04
CA THR A 34 9.96 -2.45 1.40
C THR A 34 10.34 -0.98 1.60
N ALA A 35 9.39 -0.07 1.39
CA ALA A 35 9.60 1.36 1.63
C ALA A 35 9.90 1.67 3.12
N LEU A 36 9.16 1.07 4.05
CA LEU A 36 9.41 1.23 5.49
C LEU A 36 10.78 0.71 5.90
N LYS A 37 11.22 -0.42 5.33
CA LYS A 37 12.55 -0.99 5.58
C LYS A 37 13.67 -0.10 5.04
N LYS A 38 13.47 0.53 3.88
CA LYS A 38 14.40 1.52 3.29
C LYS A 38 14.45 2.81 4.12
N GLY A 39 13.32 3.18 4.73
CA GLY A 39 13.10 4.46 5.36
C GLY A 39 12.32 5.41 4.44
N LEU A 40 11.34 6.11 5.00
CA LEU A 40 10.50 7.04 4.26
C LEU A 40 11.24 8.35 4.00
N SER A 41 11.04 8.93 2.81
CA SER A 41 11.62 10.21 2.44
C SER A 41 10.87 11.39 3.07
N ALA A 42 11.49 12.58 3.05
CA ALA A 42 10.81 13.81 3.45
C ALA A 42 9.67 14.16 2.47
N LEU A 43 8.63 14.85 2.93
CA LEU A 43 7.42 15.13 2.13
C LEU A 43 7.68 15.90 0.81
N LYS A 44 8.79 16.64 0.72
CA LYS A 44 9.18 17.36 -0.51
C LYS A 44 9.77 16.44 -1.58
N GLU A 45 10.24 15.25 -1.22
CA GLU A 45 10.93 14.31 -2.10
C GLU A 45 9.93 13.46 -2.88
N ASN A 46 9.40 14.01 -3.98
CA ASN A 46 8.34 13.37 -4.77
C ASN A 46 8.86 12.37 -5.82
N ASN A 47 10.17 12.35 -6.07
CA ASN A 47 10.78 11.62 -7.18
C ASN A 47 11.47 10.32 -6.81
N GLY A 48 11.56 10.01 -5.52
CA GLY A 48 12.16 8.75 -5.05
C GLY A 48 11.42 7.52 -5.58
N THR A 49 12.17 6.42 -5.65
CA THR A 49 11.68 5.11 -6.04
C THR A 49 12.30 3.99 -5.21
N VAL A 50 11.62 2.84 -5.18
CA VAL A 50 12.09 1.60 -4.58
C VAL A 50 11.77 0.42 -5.49
N ASP A 51 12.63 -0.58 -5.49
CA ASP A 51 12.40 -1.83 -6.22
C ASP A 51 11.86 -2.88 -5.26
N VAL A 52 10.80 -3.57 -5.66
CA VAL A 52 10.04 -4.49 -4.80
C VAL A 52 10.01 -5.85 -5.47
N THR A 53 10.38 -6.90 -4.73
CA THR A 53 10.31 -8.28 -5.22
C THR A 53 9.55 -9.14 -4.22
N TYR A 54 8.59 -9.92 -4.71
CA TYR A 54 7.88 -10.92 -3.91
C TYR A 54 7.47 -12.12 -4.76
N SER A 55 7.30 -13.26 -4.10
CA SER A 55 6.84 -14.48 -4.74
C SER A 55 5.64 -15.11 -4.04
N TYR A 56 4.89 -15.91 -4.79
CA TYR A 56 3.86 -16.80 -4.26
C TYR A 56 3.86 -18.11 -5.05
N THR A 57 3.30 -19.16 -4.45
CA THR A 57 3.33 -20.51 -5.02
C THR A 57 1.93 -21.10 -5.14
N CYS A 58 1.67 -21.86 -6.19
CA CYS A 58 0.45 -22.65 -6.37
C CYS A 58 0.78 -24.14 -6.46
N SER A 59 0.07 -24.94 -5.67
CA SER A 59 0.15 -26.40 -5.67
C SER A 59 -1.26 -26.98 -5.54
N GLY A 60 -1.38 -28.30 -5.77
CA GLY A 60 -2.65 -29.02 -5.70
C GLY A 60 -3.33 -29.13 -7.07
N GLU A 61 -4.01 -30.26 -7.28
CA GLU A 61 -4.75 -30.53 -8.51
C GLU A 61 -5.85 -29.50 -8.74
N GLY A 62 -6.00 -29.03 -9.98
CA GLY A 62 -7.01 -28.03 -10.36
C GLY A 62 -6.70 -26.59 -9.95
N ASN A 63 -5.55 -26.30 -9.33
CA ASN A 63 -5.18 -24.93 -8.96
C ASN A 63 -4.69 -24.10 -10.17
N THR A 64 -5.50 -23.13 -10.58
CA THR A 64 -5.24 -22.27 -11.75
C THR A 64 -4.67 -20.89 -11.40
N ASN A 65 -4.46 -20.58 -10.11
CA ASN A 65 -4.08 -19.22 -9.68
C ASN A 65 -2.70 -18.73 -10.17
N CYS A 66 -1.87 -19.67 -10.65
CA CYS A 66 -0.56 -19.44 -11.24
C CYS A 66 -0.52 -19.78 -12.74
N ASP A 67 -1.67 -19.89 -13.40
CA ASP A 67 -1.71 -20.15 -14.84
C ASP A 67 -1.07 -18.97 -15.61
N PRO A 68 -0.11 -19.24 -16.53
CA PRO A 68 0.60 -18.21 -17.28
C PRO A 68 -0.31 -17.18 -17.97
N SER A 69 -1.44 -17.63 -18.51
CA SER A 69 -2.41 -16.80 -19.22
C SER A 69 -3.03 -15.71 -18.33
N LEU A 70 -3.33 -16.02 -17.06
CA LEU A 70 -3.84 -15.05 -16.08
C LEU A 70 -2.82 -13.95 -15.77
N LEU A 71 -1.54 -14.27 -15.93
CA LEU A 71 -0.42 -13.38 -15.68
C LEU A 71 0.04 -12.66 -16.95
N GLY A 72 -0.54 -13.00 -18.11
CA GLY A 72 -0.13 -12.55 -19.44
C GLY A 72 1.27 -13.03 -19.84
N ILE A 73 1.73 -14.14 -19.27
CA ILE A 73 2.92 -14.84 -19.75
C ILE A 73 2.51 -15.66 -20.97
N THR A 74 3.26 -15.50 -22.05
CA THR A 74 3.12 -16.35 -23.25
C THR A 74 4.36 -17.21 -23.36
N GLY A 75 4.16 -18.52 -23.51
CA GLY A 75 5.25 -19.45 -23.75
C GLY A 75 5.79 -19.40 -25.17
N ASN A 76 6.77 -20.25 -25.44
CA ASN A 76 7.46 -20.40 -26.72
C ASN A 76 7.88 -21.87 -26.92
N ASN A 77 8.54 -22.16 -28.04
CA ASN A 77 8.97 -23.53 -28.37
C ASN A 77 9.89 -24.18 -27.30
N SER A 78 10.54 -23.39 -26.44
CA SER A 78 11.45 -23.88 -25.39
C SER A 78 10.77 -24.09 -24.03
N ASN A 79 9.66 -23.40 -23.74
CA ASN A 79 8.99 -23.45 -22.43
C ASN A 79 7.48 -23.73 -22.50
N GLY A 80 6.96 -24.17 -23.66
CA GLY A 80 5.59 -24.64 -23.81
C GLY A 80 4.56 -23.53 -23.58
N ASP A 81 3.72 -23.68 -22.55
CA ASP A 81 2.74 -22.68 -22.12
C ASP A 81 3.37 -21.51 -21.33
N GLY A 82 4.67 -21.57 -21.04
CA GLY A 82 5.39 -20.59 -20.25
C GLY A 82 5.32 -20.83 -18.74
N ARG A 83 4.71 -21.92 -18.27
CA ARG A 83 4.60 -22.23 -16.83
C ARG A 83 5.96 -22.49 -16.20
N ASN A 84 6.89 -23.09 -16.93
CA ASN A 84 8.25 -23.33 -16.47
C ASN A 84 9.27 -22.50 -17.26
N GLY A 85 9.74 -21.38 -16.68
CA GLY A 85 10.72 -20.49 -17.29
C GLY A 85 10.13 -19.41 -18.20
N GLY A 86 8.81 -19.21 -18.20
CA GLY A 86 8.18 -18.07 -18.87
C GLY A 86 8.33 -16.77 -18.07
N SER A 87 8.35 -15.65 -18.78
CA SER A 87 8.43 -14.31 -18.19
C SER A 87 7.72 -13.29 -19.07
N VAL A 88 7.15 -12.26 -18.45
CA VAL A 88 6.59 -11.10 -19.14
C VAL A 88 6.96 -9.83 -18.39
N THR A 89 7.26 -8.76 -19.13
CA THR A 89 7.41 -7.43 -18.57
C THR A 89 6.23 -6.57 -18.99
N LYS A 90 5.58 -5.93 -18.01
CA LYS A 90 4.44 -5.04 -18.21
C LYS A 90 4.73 -3.71 -17.54
N THR A 91 4.09 -2.66 -18.03
CA THR A 91 4.09 -1.36 -17.37
C THR A 91 2.76 -1.16 -16.66
N GLN A 92 2.80 -0.71 -15.41
CA GLN A 92 1.63 -0.25 -14.67
C GLN A 92 1.85 1.18 -14.20
N THR A 93 0.76 1.91 -13.96
CA THR A 93 0.83 3.27 -13.45
C THR A 93 0.52 3.28 -11.96
N ILE A 94 1.44 3.78 -11.13
CA ILE A 94 1.24 4.01 -9.70
C ILE A 94 1.51 5.49 -9.44
N ASP A 95 0.53 6.21 -8.89
CA ASP A 95 0.64 7.66 -8.59
C ASP A 95 1.11 8.50 -9.79
N GLY A 96 0.56 8.21 -10.98
CA GLY A 96 0.93 8.89 -12.23
C GLY A 96 2.32 8.53 -12.78
N LYS A 97 3.11 7.69 -12.10
CA LYS A 97 4.41 7.21 -12.57
C LYS A 97 4.33 5.83 -13.19
N THR A 98 5.12 5.61 -14.24
CA THR A 98 5.27 4.30 -14.88
C THR A 98 6.19 3.41 -14.05
N VAL A 99 5.68 2.25 -13.66
CA VAL A 99 6.40 1.18 -12.94
C VAL A 99 6.55 0.00 -13.89
N SER A 100 7.76 -0.57 -13.97
CA SER A 100 8.03 -1.76 -14.79
C SER A 100 7.93 -3.01 -13.93
N THR A 101 6.93 -3.85 -14.21
CA THR A 101 6.66 -5.09 -13.49
C THR A 101 7.08 -6.28 -14.35
N THR A 102 8.10 -7.01 -13.92
CA THR A 102 8.47 -8.31 -14.50
C THR A 102 7.84 -9.43 -13.69
N ILE A 103 7.10 -10.31 -14.36
CA ILE A 103 6.46 -11.48 -13.76
C ILE A 103 7.09 -12.72 -14.39
N SER A 104 7.69 -13.59 -13.58
CA SER A 104 8.29 -14.85 -14.02
C SER A 104 7.64 -16.05 -13.36
N SER A 105 7.61 -17.17 -14.08
CA SER A 105 7.01 -18.44 -13.64
C SER A 105 8.04 -19.56 -13.69
N LYS A 106 8.05 -20.41 -12.66
CA LYS A 106 8.94 -21.57 -12.56
C LYS A 106 8.20 -22.76 -11.95
N VAL A 107 8.42 -23.95 -12.51
CA VAL A 107 7.90 -25.20 -11.91
C VAL A 107 8.99 -25.83 -11.04
N VAL A 108 8.60 -26.31 -9.87
CA VAL A 108 9.44 -27.12 -8.98
C VAL A 108 8.76 -28.47 -8.77
N ASP A 109 9.43 -29.53 -9.19
CA ASP A 109 8.92 -30.89 -9.10
C ASP A 109 8.98 -31.46 -7.67
N TYR A 110 8.11 -32.43 -7.38
CA TYR A 110 8.04 -33.15 -6.10
C TYR A 110 9.40 -33.66 -5.61
N ASN A 111 10.21 -34.22 -6.53
CA ASN A 111 11.52 -34.80 -6.26
C ASN A 111 12.68 -33.83 -6.52
N ALA A 112 12.40 -32.55 -6.79
CA ALA A 112 13.45 -31.56 -7.02
C ALA A 112 14.34 -31.43 -5.77
N GLN A 113 15.65 -31.34 -6.00
CA GLN A 113 16.62 -31.17 -4.91
C GLN A 113 16.30 -29.91 -4.10
N GLY A 114 16.12 -30.07 -2.79
CA GLY A 114 15.77 -28.97 -1.88
C GLY A 114 14.27 -28.69 -1.73
N ASN A 115 13.40 -29.40 -2.45
CA ASN A 115 11.95 -29.29 -2.24
C ASN A 115 11.54 -30.05 -0.96
N THR A 116 11.24 -29.31 0.10
CA THR A 116 10.78 -29.86 1.40
C THR A 116 9.26 -29.96 1.51
N SER A 117 8.52 -29.51 0.50
CA SER A 117 7.05 -29.46 0.54
C SER A 117 6.40 -30.81 0.18
N HIS A 118 7.16 -31.74 -0.38
CA HIS A 118 6.67 -33.05 -0.85
C HIS A 118 5.45 -32.95 -1.79
N VAL A 119 5.40 -31.88 -2.59
CA VAL A 119 4.43 -31.65 -3.67
C VAL A 119 5.11 -30.87 -4.79
N SER A 120 4.71 -31.09 -6.04
CA SER A 120 5.08 -30.18 -7.13
C SER A 120 4.31 -28.86 -6.99
N TYR A 121 4.95 -27.75 -7.36
CA TYR A 121 4.31 -26.43 -7.33
C TYR A 121 4.84 -25.52 -8.44
N THR A 122 4.05 -24.50 -8.78
CA THR A 122 4.47 -23.38 -9.63
C THR A 122 4.77 -22.18 -8.74
N GLU A 123 5.94 -21.58 -8.89
CA GLU A 123 6.35 -20.34 -8.24
C GLU A 123 6.22 -19.18 -9.22
N ILE A 124 5.55 -18.11 -8.77
CA ILE A 124 5.46 -16.85 -9.50
C ILE A 124 6.28 -15.82 -8.74
N THR A 125 7.21 -15.16 -9.43
CA THR A 125 7.99 -14.05 -8.90
C THR A 125 7.58 -12.76 -9.59
N ASN A 126 7.29 -11.73 -8.80
CA ASN A 126 6.97 -10.38 -9.28
C ASN A 126 8.10 -9.45 -8.86
N MET A 127 8.65 -8.72 -9.82
CA MET A 127 9.69 -7.72 -9.63
C MET A 127 9.20 -6.40 -10.19
N LEU A 128 8.88 -5.46 -9.31
CA LEU A 128 8.42 -4.12 -9.63
C LEU A 128 9.60 -3.18 -9.50
N ASN A 129 9.97 -2.53 -10.60
CA ASN A 129 11.09 -1.59 -10.66
C ASN A 129 10.57 -0.16 -10.77
N GLY A 130 11.17 0.75 -9.99
CA GLY A 130 10.81 2.17 -10.02
C GLY A 130 9.49 2.50 -9.33
N VAL A 131 9.08 1.72 -8.32
CA VAL A 131 7.85 2.02 -7.55
C VAL A 131 8.03 3.35 -6.82
N PRO A 132 7.14 4.34 -6.96
CA PRO A 132 7.26 5.60 -6.22
C PRO A 132 7.17 5.39 -4.71
N ASP A 133 8.11 5.96 -3.97
CA ASP A 133 8.17 5.89 -2.50
C ASP A 133 7.83 7.23 -1.81
N ASN A 134 7.25 8.17 -2.57
CA ASN A 134 6.76 9.42 -2.02
C ASN A 134 5.53 9.18 -1.11
N ALA A 135 5.25 10.13 -0.21
CA ALA A 135 4.20 10.00 0.79
C ALA A 135 2.80 9.74 0.17
N GLN A 136 2.46 10.43 -0.93
CA GLN A 136 1.17 10.27 -1.61
C GLN A 136 1.00 8.86 -2.18
N ALA A 137 2.02 8.34 -2.86
CA ALA A 137 2.02 6.99 -3.43
C ALA A 137 1.88 5.93 -2.33
N LEU A 138 2.62 6.06 -1.22
CA LEU A 138 2.57 5.09 -0.13
C LEU A 138 1.23 5.15 0.63
N LEU A 139 0.65 6.34 0.83
CA LEU A 139 -0.70 6.47 1.41
C LEU A 139 -1.76 5.83 0.51
N ALA A 140 -1.62 5.92 -0.82
CA ALA A 140 -2.50 5.21 -1.74
C ALA A 140 -2.38 3.68 -1.59
N GLN A 141 -1.17 3.14 -1.42
CA GLN A 141 -0.97 1.70 -1.14
C GLN A 141 -1.60 1.29 0.20
N ALA A 142 -1.42 2.09 1.26
CA ALA A 142 -2.06 1.86 2.55
C ALA A 142 -3.59 1.87 2.44
N SER A 143 -4.15 2.80 1.66
CA SER A 143 -5.57 2.88 1.34
C SER A 143 -6.05 1.63 0.60
N THR A 144 -5.33 1.18 -0.43
CA THR A 144 -5.63 -0.07 -1.14
C THR A 144 -5.65 -1.27 -0.19
N LEU A 145 -4.66 -1.38 0.69
CA LEU A 145 -4.55 -2.46 1.66
C LEU A 145 -5.78 -2.51 2.59
N ILE A 146 -6.07 -1.42 3.29
CA ILE A 146 -7.16 -1.39 4.27
C ILE A 146 -8.53 -1.50 3.62
N ASN A 147 -8.74 -0.85 2.47
CA ASN A 147 -10.02 -0.90 1.76
C ASN A 147 -10.27 -2.29 1.18
N THR A 148 -9.24 -2.98 0.68
CA THR A 148 -9.41 -4.36 0.19
C THR A 148 -9.79 -5.30 1.33
N ILE A 149 -9.18 -5.16 2.50
CA ILE A 149 -9.55 -5.93 3.70
C ILE A 149 -11.00 -5.65 4.10
N ASN A 150 -11.38 -4.38 4.20
CA ASN A 150 -12.72 -3.97 4.63
C ASN A 150 -13.81 -4.41 3.64
N SER A 151 -13.61 -4.15 2.34
CA SER A 151 -14.57 -4.50 1.29
C SER A 151 -14.70 -6.01 1.09
N ALA A 152 -13.60 -6.77 1.17
CA ALA A 152 -13.68 -8.22 1.07
C ALA A 152 -14.30 -8.84 2.33
N CYS A 153 -14.03 -8.26 3.51
CA CYS A 153 -14.46 -8.72 4.83
C CYS A 153 -14.40 -10.25 4.97
N PRO A 154 -13.23 -10.89 4.80
CA PRO A 154 -13.13 -12.33 4.88
C PRO A 154 -13.39 -12.83 6.29
N TRP A 155 -13.76 -14.11 6.40
CA TRP A 155 -13.81 -14.83 7.65
C TRP A 155 -12.41 -14.89 8.30
N PHE A 156 -12.36 -14.72 9.62
CA PHE A 156 -11.19 -14.96 10.44
C PHE A 156 -11.55 -15.81 11.67
N SER A 157 -10.55 -16.49 12.20
CA SER A 157 -10.58 -17.15 13.50
C SER A 157 -9.18 -17.10 14.10
N VAL A 158 -9.08 -16.70 15.37
CA VAL A 158 -7.80 -16.55 16.07
C VAL A 158 -7.63 -17.61 17.16
N ALA A 159 -6.39 -18.04 17.34
CA ALA A 159 -5.99 -18.88 18.46
C ALA A 159 -5.37 -18.02 19.57
N ASN A 160 -6.18 -17.62 20.55
CA ASN A 160 -5.69 -16.86 21.70
C ASN A 160 -4.72 -17.72 22.54
N LYS A 161 -3.62 -17.10 22.97
CA LYS A 161 -2.63 -17.75 23.83
C LYS A 161 -2.99 -17.54 25.30
N SER A 162 -2.82 -18.60 26.10
CA SER A 162 -2.96 -18.49 27.56
C SER A 162 -1.91 -17.55 28.13
N GLY A 163 -2.33 -16.63 29.01
CA GLY A 163 -1.46 -15.63 29.65
C GLY A 163 -1.04 -14.45 28.77
N GLY A 164 -1.46 -14.39 27.50
CA GLY A 164 -1.22 -13.24 26.61
C GLY A 164 -2.42 -12.31 26.47
N PRO A 165 -2.28 -11.18 25.74
CA PRO A 165 -3.41 -10.37 25.32
C PRO A 165 -4.45 -11.21 24.58
N GLN A 166 -5.73 -10.95 24.84
CA GLN A 166 -6.85 -11.66 24.23
C GLN A 166 -7.43 -10.83 23.11
N MET A 167 -7.62 -11.44 21.93
CA MET A 167 -8.35 -10.81 20.83
C MET A 167 -9.86 -11.07 20.99
N ASN A 168 -10.68 -10.06 20.74
CA ASN A 168 -12.14 -10.12 20.77
C ASN A 168 -12.73 -9.37 19.54
N PRO A 169 -13.68 -9.95 18.78
CA PRO A 169 -14.11 -11.35 18.85
C PRO A 169 -13.03 -12.32 18.37
N THR A 170 -13.14 -13.58 18.77
CA THR A 170 -12.18 -14.63 18.37
C THR A 170 -12.45 -15.20 16.97
N SER A 171 -13.60 -14.88 16.38
CA SER A 171 -13.95 -15.24 15.00
C SER A 171 -15.05 -14.34 14.45
N GLY A 172 -15.14 -14.24 13.13
CA GLY A 172 -16.17 -13.47 12.42
C GLY A 172 -15.65 -12.97 11.07
N GLY A 173 -16.31 -11.99 10.47
CA GLY A 173 -15.75 -11.25 9.34
C GLY A 173 -14.76 -10.18 9.80
N LEU A 174 -13.65 -9.96 9.10
CA LEU A 174 -12.67 -8.91 9.47
C LEU A 174 -13.26 -7.50 9.54
N CYS A 175 -14.36 -7.22 8.83
CA CYS A 175 -15.06 -5.94 8.94
C CYS A 175 -15.84 -5.77 10.26
N VAL A 176 -15.73 -6.71 11.21
CA VAL A 176 -16.21 -6.53 12.58
C VAL A 176 -15.40 -5.46 13.33
N PHE A 177 -14.13 -5.28 12.98
CA PHE A 177 -13.21 -4.27 13.52
C PHE A 177 -13.49 -2.88 12.94
N LYS A 178 -14.75 -2.43 13.06
CA LYS A 178 -15.23 -1.20 12.41
C LYS A 178 -14.52 0.03 12.91
N ASP A 179 -14.28 0.11 14.20
CA ASP A 179 -13.67 1.29 14.82
C ASP A 179 -12.19 1.39 14.44
N GLU A 180 -11.47 0.26 14.46
CA GLU A 180 -10.07 0.19 14.03
C GLU A 180 -9.91 0.51 12.54
N ILE A 181 -10.74 -0.09 11.68
CA ILE A 181 -10.72 0.16 10.24
C ILE A 181 -11.06 1.63 9.95
N SER A 182 -12.09 2.18 10.60
CA SER A 182 -12.50 3.56 10.40
C SER A 182 -11.44 4.55 10.88
N ALA A 183 -10.79 4.27 12.01
CA ALA A 183 -9.67 5.07 12.51
C ALA A 183 -8.50 5.07 11.51
N ILE A 184 -8.10 3.89 11.02
CA ILE A 184 -7.01 3.77 10.02
C ILE A 184 -7.37 4.49 8.71
N GLN A 185 -8.60 4.33 8.21
CA GLN A 185 -9.07 5.04 7.02
C GLN A 185 -9.06 6.56 7.22
N LYS A 186 -9.47 7.04 8.40
CA LYS A 186 -9.42 8.47 8.75
C LYS A 186 -7.97 8.97 8.80
N MET A 187 -7.06 8.23 9.44
CA MET A 187 -5.63 8.58 9.49
C MET A 187 -5.03 8.72 8.10
N ILE A 188 -5.33 7.78 7.19
CA ILE A 188 -4.87 7.82 5.79
C ILE A 188 -5.45 9.05 5.08
N THR A 189 -6.74 9.33 5.27
CA THR A 189 -7.42 10.47 4.64
C THR A 189 -6.83 11.81 5.11
N ASP A 190 -6.66 11.97 6.42
CA ASP A 190 -6.07 13.18 7.01
C ASP A 190 -4.61 13.37 6.55
N ALA A 191 -3.84 12.28 6.47
CA ALA A 191 -2.46 12.32 5.98
C ALA A 191 -2.38 12.65 4.49
N GLN A 192 -3.31 12.17 3.66
CA GLN A 192 -3.38 12.54 2.24
C GLN A 192 -3.68 14.04 2.10
N GLU A 193 -4.65 14.56 2.85
CA GLU A 193 -4.99 15.98 2.85
C GLU A 193 -3.82 16.86 3.35
N LEU A 194 -3.06 16.36 4.33
CA LEU A 194 -1.84 17.01 4.81
C LEU A 194 -0.80 17.09 3.71
N VAL A 195 -0.53 15.99 3.01
CA VAL A 195 0.50 15.95 1.94
C VAL A 195 0.13 16.91 0.81
N ASN A 196 -1.17 17.04 0.47
CA ASN A 196 -1.66 17.99 -0.54
C ASN A 196 -1.26 19.44 -0.25
N GLN A 197 -1.17 19.83 1.04
CA GLN A 197 -0.79 21.19 1.44
C GLN A 197 0.67 21.55 1.04
N THR A 198 1.53 20.56 0.82
CA THR A 198 2.93 20.76 0.40
C THR A 198 3.01 21.59 -0.88
N SER A 199 2.09 21.36 -1.83
CA SER A 199 2.02 22.12 -3.08
C SER A 199 1.64 23.59 -2.84
N ALA A 200 0.71 23.86 -1.94
CA ALA A 200 0.28 25.22 -1.59
C ALA A 200 1.41 26.02 -0.93
N ILE A 201 2.23 25.38 -0.08
CA ILE A 201 3.42 26.00 0.54
C ILE A 201 4.45 26.34 -0.54
N ASN A 202 4.77 25.39 -1.42
CA ASN A 202 5.77 25.58 -2.47
C ASN A 202 5.39 26.68 -3.46
N ASN A 203 4.11 26.76 -3.85
CA ASN A 203 3.60 27.76 -4.78
C ASN A 203 3.55 29.17 -4.19
N ASN A 204 3.59 29.30 -2.85
CA ASN A 204 3.53 30.58 -2.15
C ASN A 204 4.82 30.84 -1.35
N SER A 205 5.99 30.60 -1.95
CA SER A 205 7.30 30.82 -1.32
C SER A 205 7.44 32.23 -0.73
N GLN A 206 8.11 32.33 0.42
CA GLN A 206 8.34 33.57 1.17
C GLN A 206 9.81 34.05 1.09
N SER A 207 10.50 33.75 -0.01
CA SER A 207 11.94 34.03 -0.16
C SER A 207 12.28 35.47 -0.53
N ASN A 208 11.30 36.26 -0.99
CA ASN A 208 11.51 37.62 -1.47
C ASN A 208 11.32 38.64 -0.34
N PRO A 209 12.21 39.63 -0.19
CA PRO A 209 11.97 40.75 0.72
C PRO A 209 10.78 41.59 0.24
N VAL A 210 10.10 42.24 1.19
CA VAL A 210 8.91 43.07 0.93
C VAL A 210 9.25 44.57 1.03
N GLY A 211 8.56 45.39 0.25
CA GLY A 211 8.75 46.84 0.18
C GLY A 211 9.64 47.29 -0.99
N GLU A 212 9.58 48.58 -1.30
CA GLU A 212 10.41 49.23 -2.33
C GLU A 212 11.46 50.14 -1.69
N SER A 213 12.63 50.22 -2.31
CA SER A 213 13.71 51.09 -1.83
C SER A 213 13.31 52.57 -1.96
N GLY A 214 13.56 53.35 -0.90
CA GLY A 214 13.40 54.81 -0.94
C GLY A 214 11.99 55.35 -0.68
N LYS A 215 10.99 54.51 -0.36
CA LYS A 215 9.66 54.95 0.09
C LYS A 215 9.23 54.25 1.39
N PRO A 216 8.54 54.93 2.34
CA PRO A 216 7.90 54.26 3.47
C PRO A 216 6.88 53.22 2.97
N PHE A 217 6.84 52.06 3.63
CA PHE A 217 5.89 51.00 3.30
C PHE A 217 4.45 51.46 3.54
N ASN A 218 3.57 51.26 2.55
CA ASN A 218 2.14 51.51 2.69
C ASN A 218 1.34 50.19 2.72
N PRO A 219 0.78 49.78 3.87
CA PRO A 219 0.01 48.54 4.00
C PRO A 219 -1.22 48.45 3.08
N PHE A 220 -1.76 49.58 2.62
CA PHE A 220 -2.95 49.60 1.77
C PHE A 220 -2.64 49.36 0.29
N THR A 221 -1.38 49.53 -0.15
CA THR A 221 -1.00 49.43 -1.57
C THR A 221 0.16 48.47 -1.82
N ASP A 222 1.07 48.29 -0.88
CA ASP A 222 2.31 47.54 -1.05
C ASP A 222 2.22 46.10 -0.48
N ALA A 223 1.01 45.64 -0.15
CA ALA A 223 0.77 44.37 0.56
C ALA A 223 0.19 43.24 -0.32
N SER A 224 0.37 43.27 -1.64
CA SER A 224 -0.13 42.21 -2.54
C SER A 224 0.45 40.82 -2.23
N PHE A 225 1.66 40.77 -1.66
CA PHE A 225 2.29 39.54 -1.17
C PHE A 225 1.50 38.85 -0.05
N ALA A 226 0.66 39.61 0.69
CA ALA A 226 -0.04 39.11 1.87
C ALA A 226 -1.00 37.96 1.56
N GLN A 227 -1.57 37.91 0.35
CA GLN A 227 -2.45 36.81 -0.06
C GLN A 227 -1.69 35.47 -0.12
N GLY A 228 -0.50 35.48 -0.75
CA GLY A 228 0.36 34.30 -0.82
C GLY A 228 0.93 33.94 0.55
N MET A 229 1.35 34.95 1.33
CA MET A 229 1.81 34.75 2.70
C MET A 229 0.74 34.09 3.58
N LEU A 230 -0.52 34.55 3.51
CA LEU A 230 -1.65 33.97 4.22
C LEU A 230 -1.93 32.53 3.78
N ALA A 231 -1.93 32.27 2.46
CA ALA A 231 -2.11 30.92 1.93
C ALA A 231 -1.03 29.95 2.42
N ASN A 232 0.23 30.39 2.40
CA ASN A 232 1.37 29.61 2.92
C ASN A 232 1.22 29.31 4.42
N ALA A 233 0.98 30.35 5.23
CA ALA A 233 0.82 30.21 6.68
C ALA A 233 -0.38 29.31 7.04
N SER A 234 -1.49 29.44 6.32
CA SER A 234 -2.70 28.62 6.52
C SER A 234 -2.45 27.16 6.16
N ALA A 235 -1.72 26.89 5.08
CA ALA A 235 -1.33 25.54 4.68
C ALA A 235 -0.42 24.88 5.73
N GLN A 236 0.58 25.60 6.27
CA GLN A 236 1.43 25.09 7.35
C GLN A 236 0.64 24.78 8.62
N ALA A 237 -0.24 25.70 9.05
CA ALA A 237 -1.11 25.48 10.21
C ALA A 237 -2.04 24.26 9.99
N LYS A 238 -2.56 24.10 8.78
CA LYS A 238 -3.40 22.95 8.42
C LYS A 238 -2.63 21.63 8.46
N MET A 239 -1.39 21.60 7.99
CA MET A 239 -0.53 20.40 8.11
C MET A 239 -0.28 20.02 9.57
N LEU A 240 -0.05 21.00 10.44
CA LEU A 240 0.14 20.75 11.87
C LEU A 240 -1.14 20.20 12.53
N ASP A 241 -2.29 20.81 12.25
CA ASP A 241 -3.60 20.36 12.73
C ASP A 241 -3.91 18.92 12.28
N LEU A 242 -3.73 18.61 10.99
CA LEU A 242 -3.94 17.27 10.46
C LEU A 242 -2.96 16.24 11.05
N SER A 243 -1.68 16.61 11.23
CA SER A 243 -0.69 15.74 11.89
C SER A 243 -1.15 15.38 13.30
N HIS A 244 -1.64 16.37 14.05
CA HIS A 244 -2.17 16.17 15.38
C HIS A 244 -3.41 15.27 15.35
N GLN A 245 -4.34 15.49 14.43
CA GLN A 245 -5.54 14.66 14.29
C GLN A 245 -5.23 13.19 13.96
N VAL A 246 -4.24 12.93 13.09
CA VAL A 246 -3.76 11.57 12.81
C VAL A 246 -3.25 10.91 14.10
N GLY A 247 -2.48 11.64 14.91
CA GLY A 247 -2.01 11.14 16.20
C GLY A 247 -3.14 10.84 17.18
N GLN A 248 -4.13 11.72 17.29
CA GLN A 248 -5.26 11.53 18.21
C GLN A 248 -6.18 10.38 17.82
N ALA A 249 -6.29 10.06 16.52
CA ALA A 249 -7.14 8.97 16.04
C ALA A 249 -6.71 7.58 16.54
N ILE A 250 -5.45 7.41 16.96
CA ILE A 250 -4.89 6.12 17.38
C ILE A 250 -4.22 6.16 18.76
N ASN A 251 -4.22 7.32 19.44
CA ASN A 251 -3.61 7.45 20.76
C ASN A 251 -4.38 6.62 21.78
N PRO A 252 -3.79 5.54 22.35
CA PRO A 252 -4.49 4.65 23.28
C PRO A 252 -4.98 5.34 24.56
N GLU A 253 -4.42 6.49 24.94
CA GLU A 253 -4.89 7.30 26.08
C GLU A 253 -6.31 7.87 25.85
N ASN A 254 -6.70 8.03 24.58
CA ASN A 254 -7.99 8.58 24.17
C ASN A 254 -8.93 7.51 23.58
N LEU A 255 -8.51 6.25 23.57
CA LEU A 255 -9.35 5.12 23.14
C LEU A 255 -10.02 4.49 24.36
N SER A 256 -11.31 4.22 24.23
CA SER A 256 -12.05 3.38 25.17
C SER A 256 -12.20 1.98 24.58
N GLY A 257 -11.70 0.96 25.28
CA GLY A 257 -12.03 -0.43 24.96
C GLY A 257 -13.36 -0.82 25.61
N THR A 258 -14.19 -1.55 24.88
CA THR A 258 -15.26 -2.40 25.47
C THR A 258 -14.80 -3.83 25.56
#